data_AF-A0A3B9AEY7-F1
#
_entry.id   AF-A0A3B9AEY7-F1
#
_cell.length_a   1.000
_cell.length_b   1.000
_cell.length_c   1.000
_cell.angle_alpha   90.00
_cell.angle_beta   90.00
_cell.angle_gamma   90.00
#
_symmetry.space_group_name_H-M   'P 1'
#
loop_
_entity.id
_entity.type
_entity.pdbx_description
1 polymer ?
#
loop_
_entity_poly.entity_id
_entity_poly.type
_entity_poly.pdbx_seq_one_letter_code
_entity_poly.pdbx_strand_id
1 'polypeptide(L)'
;YDKGYAHFTTRQNIQLNWPQLEEVPDILAELAEVEMHAIQSSGNCIRNITSDEFAGISSDETEDPRPWCELVRQWSTLHPEFAFLPRKFKIAITGSRADRAATQVHDIGLEVIKNETGETGFKVLV
;
A
#
# COMPACT_ATOMS: atom_id res chain seq x y z
N TYR A 1 13.76 7.22 -17.23
CA TYR A 1 14.07 8.15 -16.12
C TYR A 1 15.03 7.61 -15.05
N ASP A 2 15.62 6.42 -15.23
CA ASP A 2 16.73 5.90 -14.42
C ASP A 2 17.83 5.42 -15.39
N LYS A 3 18.92 4.82 -14.90
CA LYS A 3 20.07 4.32 -15.66
C LYS A 3 19.86 2.91 -16.24
N GLY A 4 18.61 2.57 -16.57
CA GLY A 4 18.24 1.26 -17.16
C GLY A 4 17.85 0.18 -16.16
N TYR A 5 17.58 0.53 -14.90
CA TYR A 5 17.08 -0.41 -13.88
C TYR A 5 16.16 0.28 -12.89
N ALA A 6 15.46 -0.51 -12.06
CA ALA A 6 14.57 -0.04 -11.01
C ALA A 6 14.71 -0.94 -9.76
N HIS A 7 14.21 -0.48 -8.61
CA HIS A 7 14.34 -1.21 -7.35
C HIS A 7 12.98 -1.53 -6.76
N PHE A 8 12.77 -2.80 -6.40
CA PHE A 8 11.67 -3.18 -5.53
C PHE A 8 12.00 -2.82 -4.08
N THR A 9 11.04 -2.20 -3.42
CA THR A 9 11.13 -1.86 -2.00
C THR A 9 10.58 -3.00 -1.14
N THR A 10 10.91 -2.97 0.15
CA THR A 10 10.33 -3.89 1.17
C THR A 10 8.85 -3.66 1.44
N ARG A 11 8.20 -2.75 0.71
CA ARG A 11 6.76 -2.48 0.73
C ARG A 11 6.14 -2.58 -0.65
N GLN A 12 6.66 -3.48 -1.48
CA GLN A 12 6.07 -3.87 -2.77
C GLN A 12 5.89 -2.69 -3.75
N ASN A 13 6.67 -1.63 -3.60
CA ASN A 13 6.68 -0.47 -4.51
C ASN A 13 7.98 -0.43 -5.34
N ILE A 14 7.99 0.35 -6.41
CA ILE A 14 9.14 0.56 -7.30
C ILE A 14 9.77 1.94 -7.03
N GLN A 15 11.10 2.02 -7.05
CA GLN A 15 11.84 3.28 -6.94
C GLN A 15 12.82 3.49 -8.11
N LEU A 16 12.78 4.69 -8.67
CA LEU A 16 13.77 5.26 -9.58
C LEU A 16 14.56 6.33 -8.83
N ASN A 17 15.88 6.34 -8.97
CA ASN A 17 16.79 7.14 -8.13
C ASN A 17 17.48 8.30 -8.86
N TRP A 18 17.51 8.30 -10.20
CA TRP A 18 18.25 9.30 -10.98
C TRP A 18 17.39 10.14 -11.94
N PRO A 19 16.12 10.50 -11.62
CA PRO A 19 15.35 11.38 -12.49
C PRO A 19 15.97 12.78 -12.50
N GLN A 20 16.03 13.42 -13.67
CA GLN A 20 16.35 14.85 -13.74
C GLN A 20 15.12 15.65 -13.31
N LEU A 21 15.32 16.77 -12.62
CA LEU A 21 14.22 17.56 -12.07
C LEU A 21 13.30 18.09 -13.18
N GLU A 22 13.88 18.45 -14.31
CA GLU A 22 13.18 18.98 -15.49
C GLU A 22 12.27 17.94 -16.15
N GLU A 23 12.57 16.65 -15.98
CA GLU A 23 11.80 15.53 -16.52
C GLU A 23 10.65 15.10 -15.59
N VAL A 24 10.62 15.58 -14.34
CA VAL A 24 9.61 15.15 -13.35
C VAL A 24 8.16 15.36 -13.83
N PRO A 25 7.79 16.48 -14.48
CA PRO A 25 6.44 16.63 -15.02
C PRO A 25 6.06 15.54 -16.02
N ASP A 26 6.98 15.18 -16.92
CA ASP A 26 6.77 14.14 -17.93
C ASP A 26 6.65 12.75 -17.28
N ILE A 27 7.51 12.45 -16.29
CA ILE A 27 7.42 11.21 -15.48
C ILE A 27 6.03 11.07 -14.86
N LEU A 28 5.52 12.14 -14.25
CA LEU A 28 4.23 12.12 -13.59
C LEU A 28 3.07 12.01 -14.59
N ALA A 29 3.20 12.60 -15.78
CA ALA A 29 2.23 12.46 -16.86
C ALA A 29 2.17 11.01 -17.38
N GLU A 30 3.32 10.39 -17.67
CA GLU A 30 3.39 8.99 -18.12
C GLU A 30 2.85 8.00 -17.07
N LEU A 31 3.14 8.23 -15.77
CA LEU A 31 2.54 7.42 -14.71
C LEU A 31 1.00 7.52 -14.71
N ALA A 32 0.46 8.72 -14.94
CA ALA A 32 -0.98 8.94 -14.97
C ALA A 32 -1.66 8.24 -16.15
N GLU A 33 -0.99 8.10 -17.30
CA GLU A 33 -1.51 7.35 -18.48
C GLU A 33 -1.79 5.87 -18.17
N VAL A 34 -1.13 5.32 -17.15
CA VAL A 34 -1.29 3.93 -16.68
C VAL A 34 -1.87 3.84 -15.26
N GLU A 35 -2.61 4.87 -14.83
CA GLU A 35 -3.31 4.93 -13.54
C GLU A 35 -2.39 4.81 -12.30
N MET A 36 -1.11 5.19 -12.45
CA MET A 36 -0.13 5.25 -11.36
C MET A 36 0.15 6.68 -10.89
N HIS A 37 0.68 6.83 -9.68
CA HIS A 37 1.10 8.12 -9.14
C HIS A 37 2.30 7.98 -8.18
N ALA A 38 3.03 9.08 -7.99
CA ALA A 38 4.08 9.20 -6.96
C ALA A 38 3.63 9.97 -5.70
N ILE A 39 2.36 10.38 -5.65
CA ILE A 39 1.74 11.15 -4.56
C ILE A 39 1.87 10.41 -3.22
N GLN A 40 2.21 11.14 -2.15
CA GLN A 40 2.28 10.63 -0.77
C GLN A 40 3.13 9.36 -0.56
N SER A 41 4.09 9.10 -1.46
CA SER A 41 5.05 7.99 -1.32
C SER A 41 6.14 8.23 -0.26
N SER A 42 6.35 9.49 0.13
CA SER A 42 7.33 9.95 1.11
C SER A 42 6.75 11.08 2.00
N GLY A 43 7.57 11.63 2.90
CA GLY A 43 7.12 12.64 3.86
C GLY A 43 6.43 12.04 5.10
N ASN A 44 5.72 12.90 5.82
CA ASN A 44 4.94 12.55 7.01
C ASN A 44 3.45 12.39 6.63
N CYS A 45 3.17 11.32 5.90
CA CYS A 45 1.83 10.92 5.50
C CYS A 45 1.72 9.39 5.52
N ILE A 46 0.56 8.88 5.10
CA ILE A 46 0.35 7.46 4.88
C ILE A 46 1.26 6.97 3.74
N ARG A 47 1.90 5.82 3.95
CA ARG A 47 2.76 5.12 2.98
C ARG A 47 1.96 4.09 2.17
N ASN A 48 2.63 3.41 1.24
CA ASN A 48 2.02 2.32 0.47
C ASN A 48 1.28 1.32 1.37
N ILE A 49 0.06 0.96 0.97
CA ILE A 49 -0.74 -0.05 1.65
C ILE A 49 -0.20 -1.42 1.23
N THR A 50 0.37 -2.15 2.18
CA THR A 50 1.06 -3.43 1.90
C THR A 50 0.07 -4.60 2.04
N SER A 51 0.18 -5.61 1.19
CA SER A 51 -0.67 -6.81 1.29
C SER A 51 0.11 -8.10 1.01
N ASP A 52 -0.56 -9.25 1.09
CA ASP A 52 0.02 -10.55 0.73
C ASP A 52 0.26 -10.62 -0.78
N GLU A 53 1.48 -10.96 -1.22
CA GLU A 53 1.81 -11.13 -2.64
C GLU A 53 1.01 -12.26 -3.32
N PHE A 54 0.43 -13.18 -2.55
CA PHE A 54 -0.44 -14.26 -3.02
C PHE A 54 -1.94 -13.95 -2.84
N ALA A 55 -2.31 -12.70 -2.59
CA ALA A 55 -3.70 -12.28 -2.44
C ALA A 55 -4.58 -12.71 -3.63
N GLY A 56 -5.75 -13.29 -3.33
CA GLY A 56 -6.71 -13.83 -4.29
C GLY A 56 -6.43 -15.26 -4.76
N ILE A 57 -5.29 -15.85 -4.39
CA ILE A 57 -4.91 -17.23 -4.78
C ILE A 57 -4.36 -18.07 -3.63
N SER A 58 -4.11 -17.50 -2.45
CA SER A 58 -3.56 -18.25 -1.32
C SER A 58 -4.58 -19.23 -0.74
N SER A 59 -4.18 -20.48 -0.50
CA SER A 59 -5.07 -21.52 0.03
C SER A 59 -5.54 -21.28 1.46
N ASP A 60 -4.82 -20.43 2.20
CA ASP A 60 -5.13 -20.06 3.58
C ASP A 60 -5.76 -18.66 3.70
N GLU A 61 -6.16 -18.07 2.56
CA GLU A 61 -6.83 -16.78 2.49
C GLU A 61 -8.29 -16.89 2.97
N THR A 62 -8.65 -16.05 3.92
CA THR A 62 -10.03 -15.88 4.38
C THR A 62 -10.86 -15.14 3.34
N GLU A 63 -10.30 -14.06 2.78
CA GLU A 63 -10.87 -13.21 1.74
C GLU A 63 -9.75 -12.40 1.08
N ASP A 64 -9.88 -12.11 -0.22
CA ASP A 64 -8.93 -11.28 -0.96
C ASP A 64 -8.80 -9.88 -0.33
N PRO A 65 -7.62 -9.49 0.19
CA PRO A 65 -7.41 -8.20 0.83
C PRO A 65 -7.25 -7.03 -0.16
N ARG A 66 -7.08 -7.28 -1.47
CA ARG A 66 -6.77 -6.22 -2.46
C ARG A 66 -7.87 -5.16 -2.57
N PRO A 67 -9.18 -5.48 -2.58
CA PRO A 67 -10.23 -4.48 -2.57
C PRO A 67 -10.16 -3.56 -1.34
N TRP A 68 -9.84 -4.11 -0.17
CA TRP A 68 -9.66 -3.34 1.05
C TRP A 68 -8.44 -2.42 0.99
N CYS A 69 -7.33 -2.92 0.44
CA CYS A 69 -6.14 -2.10 0.24
C CYS A 69 -6.42 -0.91 -0.68
N GLU A 70 -7.16 -1.15 -1.77
CA GLU A 70 -7.51 -0.13 -2.74
C GLU A 70 -8.46 0.92 -2.14
N LEU A 71 -9.47 0.49 -1.37
CA LEU A 71 -10.35 1.41 -0.64
C LEU A 71 -9.58 2.29 0.33
N VAL A 72 -8.66 1.72 1.11
CA VAL A 72 -7.81 2.50 2.04
C VAL A 72 -6.88 3.44 1.27
N ARG A 73 -6.32 3.01 0.13
CA ARG A 73 -5.49 3.86 -0.73
C ARG A 73 -6.29 5.06 -1.25
N GLN A 74 -7.47 4.83 -1.81
CA GLN A 74 -8.34 5.90 -2.33
C GLN A 74 -8.80 6.85 -1.22
N TRP A 75 -9.20 6.31 -0.07
CA TRP A 75 -9.62 7.11 1.08
C TRP A 75 -8.50 8.00 1.63
N SER A 76 -7.26 7.50 1.64
CA SER A 76 -6.13 8.22 2.22
C SER A 76 -5.43 9.17 1.25
N THR A 77 -5.47 8.89 -0.06
CA THR A 77 -4.72 9.65 -1.06
C THR A 77 -5.36 11.04 -1.26
N LEU A 78 -4.55 12.10 -1.17
CA LEU A 78 -4.97 13.51 -1.25
C LEU A 78 -6.03 13.92 -0.20
N HIS A 79 -6.27 13.10 0.82
CA HIS A 79 -7.17 13.47 1.91
C HIS A 79 -6.48 14.48 2.85
N PRO A 80 -7.09 15.67 3.09
CA PRO A 80 -6.45 16.74 3.87
C PRO A 80 -5.97 16.31 5.26
N GLU A 81 -6.71 15.41 5.90
CA GLU A 81 -6.39 14.88 7.24
C GLU A 81 -5.05 14.12 7.29
N PHE A 82 -4.61 13.52 6.18
CA PHE A 82 -3.40 12.69 6.13
C PHE A 82 -2.24 13.34 5.37
N ALA A 83 -2.39 14.61 4.97
CA ALA A 83 -1.34 15.34 4.27
C ALA A 83 -0.16 15.72 5.18
N PHE A 84 -0.39 15.90 6.49
CA PHE A 84 0.61 16.40 7.45
C PHE A 84 0.53 15.66 8.80
N LEU A 85 0.79 14.35 8.78
CA LEU A 85 0.90 13.58 10.01
C LEU A 85 2.15 13.98 10.82
N PRO A 86 2.22 13.68 12.13
CA PRO A 86 3.44 13.91 12.93
C PRO A 86 4.64 13.13 12.40
N ARG A 87 4.41 11.96 11.79
CA ARG A 87 5.44 11.10 11.19
C ARG A 87 4.85 10.23 10.07
N LYS A 88 5.72 9.52 9.35
CA LYS A 88 5.33 8.46 8.41
C LYS A 88 4.39 7.47 9.09
N PHE A 89 3.36 7.03 8.38
CA PHE A 89 2.36 6.08 8.89
C PHE A 89 2.16 4.96 7.87
N LYS A 90 2.23 3.71 8.29
CA LYS A 90 2.23 2.55 7.41
C LYS A 90 1.08 1.63 7.77
N ILE A 91 0.38 1.16 6.75
CA ILE A 91 -0.76 0.26 6.91
C ILE A 91 -0.46 -1.02 6.11
N ALA A 92 -0.76 -2.17 6.69
CA ALA A 92 -0.73 -3.45 6.00
C ALA A 92 -2.02 -4.23 6.25
N ILE A 93 -2.50 -4.94 5.22
CA ILE A 93 -3.72 -5.74 5.26
C ILE A 93 -3.42 -7.14 4.75
N THR A 94 -3.70 -8.17 5.56
CA THR A 94 -3.58 -9.57 5.18
C THR A 94 -4.95 -10.25 5.19
N GLY A 95 -5.24 -11.02 4.14
CA GLY A 95 -6.37 -11.96 4.11
C GLY A 95 -5.98 -13.36 4.56
N SER A 96 -4.68 -13.67 4.57
CA SER A 96 -4.13 -14.98 4.88
C SER A 96 -3.86 -15.16 6.38
N ARG A 97 -4.03 -16.39 6.87
CA ARG A 97 -3.63 -16.78 8.24
C ARG A 97 -2.13 -16.67 8.45
N ALA A 98 -1.33 -17.00 7.43
CA ALA A 98 0.09 -16.70 7.44
C ALA A 98 0.31 -15.20 7.15
N ASP A 99 0.94 -14.49 8.08
CA ASP A 99 1.21 -13.05 7.98
C ASP A 99 2.38 -12.75 7.01
N ARG A 100 2.14 -12.91 5.70
CA ARG A 100 3.12 -12.60 4.65
C ARG A 100 3.27 -11.10 4.40
N ALA A 101 2.22 -10.33 4.66
CA ALA A 101 2.22 -8.86 4.59
C ALA A 101 3.02 -8.18 5.72
N ALA A 102 3.50 -8.96 6.70
CA ALA A 102 4.22 -8.48 7.89
C ALA A 102 3.43 -7.38 8.63
N THR A 103 2.16 -7.65 8.92
CA THR A 103 1.23 -6.70 9.55
C THR A 103 1.70 -6.20 10.91
N GLN A 104 2.44 -7.02 11.67
CA GLN A 104 2.96 -6.66 13.00
C GLN A 104 4.07 -5.60 13.01
N VAL A 105 4.67 -5.25 11.87
CA VAL A 105 5.71 -4.20 11.77
C VAL A 105 5.23 -2.91 11.11
N HIS A 106 3.92 -2.79 10.92
CA HIS A 106 3.22 -1.61 10.41
C HIS A 106 2.64 -0.81 11.58
N ASP A 107 2.37 0.48 11.35
CA ASP A 107 1.74 1.32 12.38
C ASP A 107 0.28 0.88 12.62
N ILE A 108 -0.37 0.34 11.58
CA ILE A 108 -1.62 -0.42 11.68
C ILE A 108 -1.52 -1.69 10.83
N GLY A 109 -1.78 -2.84 11.45
CA GLY A 109 -1.97 -4.11 10.77
C GLY A 109 -3.44 -4.53 10.81
N LEU A 110 -3.99 -4.98 9.68
CA LEU A 110 -5.36 -5.47 9.56
C LEU A 110 -5.35 -6.91 9.06
N GLU A 111 -5.94 -7.81 9.83
CA GLU A 111 -6.18 -9.21 9.43
C GLU A 111 -7.67 -9.38 9.13
N VAL A 112 -8.00 -9.79 7.90
CA VAL A 112 -9.39 -10.04 7.49
C VAL A 112 -9.90 -11.29 8.18
N ILE A 113 -11.02 -11.15 8.89
CA ILE A 113 -11.68 -12.24 9.62
C ILE A 113 -13.16 -12.31 9.23
N LYS A 114 -13.78 -13.47 9.44
CA LYS A 114 -15.22 -13.67 9.30
C LYS A 114 -15.82 -13.94 10.67
N ASN A 115 -16.95 -13.31 10.98
CA ASN A 115 -17.70 -13.62 12.20
C ASN A 115 -18.55 -14.90 12.01
N GLU A 116 -19.29 -15.28 13.06
CA GLU A 116 -20.14 -16.50 13.04
C GLU A 116 -21.25 -16.46 11.97
N THR A 117 -21.68 -15.27 11.55
CA THR A 117 -22.69 -15.08 10.50
C THR A 117 -22.08 -14.94 9.09
N GLY A 118 -20.75 -15.00 8.96
CA GLY A 118 -20.03 -14.90 7.70
C GLY A 118 -19.77 -13.46 7.21
N GLU A 119 -20.02 -12.46 8.03
CA GLU A 119 -19.74 -11.05 7.71
C GLU A 119 -18.23 -10.76 7.84
N THR A 120 -17.71 -9.93 6.94
CA THR A 120 -16.31 -9.49 6.96
C THR A 120 -16.06 -8.52 8.12
N GLY A 121 -15.02 -8.79 8.89
CA GLY A 121 -14.48 -7.89 9.90
C GLY A 121 -12.95 -7.87 9.87
N PHE A 122 -12.36 -7.11 10.78
CA PHE A 122 -10.91 -6.98 10.89
C PHE A 122 -10.46 -7.16 12.33
N LYS A 123 -9.43 -7.99 12.51
CA LYS A 123 -8.61 -7.91 13.71
C LYS A 123 -7.56 -6.83 13.49
N VAL A 124 -7.50 -5.87 14.42
CA VAL A 124 -6.63 -4.69 14.33
C VAL A 124 -5.40 -4.88 15.22
N LEU A 125 -4.23 -4.63 14.66
CA LEU A 125 -2.92 -4.63 15.31
C LEU A 125 -2.39 -3.18 15.29
N VAL A 126 -1.92 -2.68 16.44
CA VAL A 126 -1.40 -1.32 16.65
C VAL A 126 -0.13 -1.38 17.50
#